data_AF-A0A7Y7LYW9-F1
#
_entry.id   AF-A0A7Y7LYW9-F1
#
_cell.length_a   1.000
_cell.length_b   1.000
_cell.length_c   1.000
_cell.angle_alpha   90.00
_cell.angle_beta   90.00
_cell.angle_gamma   90.00
#
_symmetry.space_group_name_H-M   'P 1'
#
loop_
_entity.id
_entity.type
_entity.pdbx_description
1 polymer ?
#
loop_
_entity_poly.entity_id
_entity_poly.type
_entity_poly.pdbx_seq_one_letter_code
_entity_poly.pdbx_strand_id
1 'polypeptide(L)'
;MRITESPGMLMLTLTGFSTGAGDDLYINFNPGLMTRNASGDDVVENPNTIQVVALRAHAGTQSYDLTQVLPGLPEVRSVTIYSNKLREAFGTANLR
;
A
#
# COMPACT_ATOMS: atom_id res chain seq x y z
N MET A 1 9.52 -2.14 0.97
CA MET A 1 8.32 -2.32 0.13
C MET A 1 8.75 -2.23 -1.33
N ARG A 2 8.28 -3.12 -2.20
CA ARG A 2 8.57 -3.09 -3.64
C ARG A 2 7.30 -3.41 -4.43
N ILE A 3 7.05 -2.61 -5.46
CA ILE A 3 5.99 -2.84 -6.45
C ILE A 3 6.62 -3.41 -7.73
N THR A 4 5.98 -4.40 -8.33
CA THR A 4 6.32 -4.92 -9.66
C THR A 4 5.10 -4.79 -10.56
N GLU A 5 5.25 -4.05 -11.64
CA GLU A 5 4.19 -3.72 -12.60
C GLU A 5 4.55 -4.30 -13.98
N SER A 6 3.58 -4.96 -14.60
CA SER A 6 3.63 -5.35 -16.02
C SER A 6 2.21 -5.36 -16.58
N PRO A 7 2.02 -5.41 -17.91
CA PRO A 7 0.68 -5.41 -18.49
C PRO A 7 -0.20 -6.51 -17.90
N GLY A 8 -1.25 -6.12 -17.17
CA GLY A 8 -2.14 -7.05 -16.49
C GLY A 8 -1.56 -7.73 -15.25
N MET A 9 -0.52 -7.16 -14.60
CA MET A 9 -0.02 -7.62 -13.31
C MET A 9 0.37 -6.44 -12.41
N LEU A 10 -0.09 -6.47 -11.17
CA LEU A 10 0.40 -5.63 -10.08
C LEU A 10 0.73 -6.50 -8.86
N MET A 11 2.02 -6.61 -8.53
CA MET A 11 2.47 -7.39 -7.38
C MET A 11 3.16 -6.50 -6.35
N LEU A 12 2.65 -6.53 -5.12
CA LEU A 12 3.29 -5.92 -3.97
C LEU A 12 4.13 -6.96 -3.22
N THR A 13 5.40 -6.64 -2.96
CA THR A 13 6.28 -7.44 -2.11
C THR A 13 6.77 -6.63 -0.91
N LEU A 14 6.51 -7.17 0.29
CA LEU A 14 7.00 -6.65 1.56
C LEU A 14 8.13 -7.57 2.04
N THR A 15 9.33 -7.03 2.21
CA THR A 15 10.52 -7.78 2.66
C THR A 15 10.93 -7.31 4.04
N GLY A 16 11.33 -8.23 4.92
CA GLY A 16 11.75 -7.88 6.28
C GLY A 16 10.61 -7.31 7.14
N PHE A 17 9.36 -7.61 6.77
CA PHE A 17 8.19 -7.13 7.49
C PHE A 17 7.80 -8.17 8.55
N SER A 18 7.54 -7.71 9.78
CA SER A 18 7.09 -8.55 10.87
C SER A 18 5.78 -7.99 11.41
N THR A 19 4.70 -8.75 11.22
CA THR A 19 3.35 -8.37 11.65
C THR A 19 2.79 -9.43 12.59
N GLY A 20 2.12 -8.99 13.65
CA GLY A 20 1.42 -9.81 14.63
C GLY A 20 -0.08 -9.89 14.36
N ALA A 21 -0.73 -10.84 15.03
CA ALA A 21 -2.18 -10.88 15.07
C ALA A 21 -2.71 -9.66 15.85
N GLY A 22 -3.61 -8.89 15.24
CA GLY A 22 -4.20 -7.69 15.86
C GLY A 22 -3.51 -6.36 15.55
N ASP A 23 -2.52 -6.35 14.64
CA ASP A 23 -1.89 -5.11 14.15
C ASP A 23 -2.81 -4.29 13.22
N ASP A 24 -3.86 -4.95 12.69
CA ASP A 24 -4.92 -4.31 11.91
C ASP A 24 -4.37 -3.52 10.70
N LEU A 25 -3.40 -4.15 10.02
CA LEU A 25 -2.69 -3.59 8.87
C LEU A 25 -3.32 -4.04 7.56
N TYR A 26 -3.48 -3.09 6.64
CA TYR A 26 -4.06 -3.32 5.32
C TYR A 26 -3.22 -2.69 4.22
N ILE A 27 -3.29 -3.32 3.04
CA ILE A 27 -2.91 -2.70 1.78
C ILE A 27 -4.08 -1.82 1.35
N ASN A 28 -3.78 -0.54 1.14
CA ASN A 28 -4.71 0.47 0.69
C ASN A 28 -4.26 1.04 -0.66
N PHE A 29 -5.21 1.30 -1.54
CA PHE A 29 -4.99 2.06 -2.77
C PHE A 29 -5.36 3.52 -2.57
N ASN A 30 -4.58 4.40 -3.19
CA ASN A 30 -4.78 5.85 -3.11
C ASN A 30 -4.82 6.43 -4.54
N PRO A 31 -5.68 7.43 -4.78
CA PRO A 31 -5.71 8.16 -6.04
C PRO A 31 -4.61 9.22 -6.15
N GLY A 32 -3.96 9.59 -5.03
CA GLY A 32 -2.83 10.51 -5.03
C GLY A 32 -1.47 9.81 -5.16
N LEU A 33 -0.48 10.54 -5.67
CA LEU A 33 0.92 10.14 -5.55
C LEU A 33 1.44 10.48 -4.16
N MET A 34 2.40 9.70 -3.68
CA MET A 34 3.35 10.11 -2.67
C MET A 34 4.33 11.12 -3.27
N THR A 35 4.42 12.29 -2.66
CA THR A 35 5.34 13.37 -3.01
C THR A 35 6.06 13.87 -1.77
N ARG A 36 7.02 14.78 -1.95
CA ARG A 36 7.70 15.48 -0.84
C ARG A 36 7.06 16.85 -0.68
N ASN A 37 6.63 17.19 0.52
CA ASN A 37 6.19 18.55 0.83
C ASN A 37 7.41 19.51 0.94
N ALA A 38 7.16 20.81 1.15
CA ALA A 38 8.23 21.81 1.28
C ALA A 38 9.16 21.58 2.49
N SER A 39 8.67 20.90 3.54
CA SER A 39 9.45 20.50 4.71
C SER A 39 10.31 19.25 4.46
N GLY A 40 10.13 18.61 3.31
CA GLY A 40 10.83 17.38 2.94
C GLY A 40 10.17 16.11 3.49
N ASP A 41 8.94 16.17 4.00
CA ASP A 41 8.18 15.00 4.45
C ASP A 41 7.47 14.34 3.27
N ASP A 42 7.40 13.01 3.31
CA ASP A 42 6.60 12.24 2.35
C ASP A 42 5.11 12.40 2.68
N VAL A 43 4.31 12.86 1.70
CA VAL A 43 2.87 13.11 1.81
C VAL A 43 2.14 12.52 0.62
N VAL A 44 0.89 12.07 0.81
CA VAL A 44 0.03 11.62 -0.29
C VAL A 44 -0.88 12.76 -0.71
N GLU A 45 -0.82 13.17 -1.99
CA GLU A 45 -1.55 14.33 -2.53
C GLU A 45 -3.08 14.25 -2.32
N ASN A 46 -3.63 13.04 -2.37
CA ASN A 46 -5.02 12.75 -2.05
C ASN A 46 -5.08 11.53 -1.12
N PRO A 47 -5.30 11.72 0.20
CA PRO A 47 -5.22 10.67 1.19
C PRO A 47 -6.49 9.81 1.27
N ASN A 48 -7.47 10.00 0.37
CA ASN A 48 -8.59 9.08 0.28
C ASN A 48 -8.05 7.69 -0.07
N THR A 49 -8.45 6.68 0.69
CA THR A 49 -7.95 5.33 0.48
C THR A 49 -9.07 4.33 0.29
N ILE A 50 -8.78 3.30 -0.50
CA ILE A 50 -9.64 2.13 -0.66
C ILE A 50 -8.88 0.95 -0.06
N GLN A 51 -9.43 0.38 1.02
CA GLN A 51 -8.86 -0.79 1.66
C GLN A 51 -9.03 -2.02 0.78
N VAL A 52 -7.94 -2.74 0.52
CA VAL A 52 -7.91 -3.85 -0.45
C VAL A 52 -7.82 -5.19 0.23
N VAL A 53 -6.78 -5.38 1.03
CA VAL A 53 -6.47 -6.69 1.62
C VAL A 53 -5.75 -6.51 2.95
N ALA A 54 -6.08 -7.35 3.93
CA ALA A 54 -5.38 -7.40 5.20
C ALA A 54 -3.99 -8.03 5.05
N LEU A 55 -3.00 -7.52 5.77
CA LEU A 55 -1.70 -8.17 5.88
C LEU A 55 -1.84 -9.42 6.73
N ARG A 56 -1.20 -10.50 6.30
CA ARG A 56 -1.05 -11.72 7.09
C ARG A 56 -0.17 -11.44 8.29
N ALA A 57 -0.51 -11.99 9.46
CA ALA A 57 0.38 -12.03 10.61
C ALA A 57 1.54 -12.98 10.30
N HIS A 58 2.69 -12.43 9.94
CA HIS A 58 3.84 -13.20 9.47
C HIS A 58 5.13 -12.38 9.60
N ALA A 59 6.22 -13.05 9.96
CA ALA A 59 7.56 -12.48 9.94
C ALA A 59 8.31 -12.99 8.69
N GLY A 60 8.74 -12.07 7.83
CA GLY A 60 9.51 -12.41 6.64
C GLY A 60 9.00 -11.69 5.39
N THR A 61 9.18 -12.35 4.23
CA THR A 61 8.73 -11.83 2.95
C THR A 61 7.28 -12.21 2.70
N GLN A 62 6.47 -11.25 2.28
CA GLN A 62 5.08 -11.44 1.92
C GLN A 62 4.80 -10.81 0.56
N SER A 63 4.17 -11.56 -0.34
CA SER A 63 3.75 -11.07 -1.65
C SER A 63 2.23 -11.10 -1.79
N TYR A 64 1.70 -10.09 -2.46
CA TYR A 64 0.28 -9.90 -2.73
C TYR A 64 0.10 -9.58 -4.20
N ASP A 65 -0.66 -10.41 -4.90
CA ASP A 65 -1.14 -10.13 -6.24
C ASP A 65 -2.40 -9.25 -6.12
N LEU A 66 -2.30 -8.01 -6.60
CA LEU A 66 -3.36 -7.03 -6.54
C LEU A 66 -4.03 -6.80 -7.90
N THR A 67 -3.65 -7.60 -8.89
CA THR A 67 -4.10 -7.46 -10.29
C THR A 67 -5.62 -7.47 -10.41
N GLN A 68 -6.28 -8.37 -9.70
CA GLN A 68 -7.74 -8.52 -9.79
C GLN A 68 -8.52 -7.43 -9.04
N VAL A 69 -7.84 -6.60 -8.27
CA VAL A 69 -8.46 -5.52 -7.50
C VAL A 69 -8.51 -4.22 -8.32
N LEU A 70 -7.63 -4.07 -9.31
CA LEU A 70 -7.58 -2.86 -10.16
C LEU A 70 -8.83 -2.65 -11.04
N PRO A 71 -9.42 -3.68 -11.69
CA PRO A 71 -10.58 -3.48 -12.56
C PRO A 71 -11.81 -3.09 -11.72
N GLY A 72 -12.20 -1.82 -11.80
CA GLY A 72 -13.38 -1.27 -11.11
C GLY A 72 -13.08 -0.16 -10.12
N LEU A 73 -11.82 0.19 -9.91
CA LEU A 73 -11.44 1.30 -9.03
C LEU A 73 -11.20 2.60 -9.82
N PRO A 74 -11.47 3.77 -9.22
CA PRO A 74 -11.01 5.05 -9.76
C PRO A 74 -9.48 5.06 -9.90
N GLU A 75 -8.93 6.04 -10.63
CA GLU A 75 -7.49 6.18 -10.88
C GLU A 75 -6.69 5.90 -9.59
N VAL A 76 -5.85 4.85 -9.61
CA VAL A 76 -4.97 4.47 -8.51
C VAL A 76 -3.55 4.89 -8.88
N ARG A 77 -2.92 5.66 -7.99
CA ARG A 77 -1.58 6.26 -8.23
C ARG A 77 -0.54 5.79 -7.22
N SER A 78 -0.96 5.28 -6.07
CA SER A 78 -0.04 4.75 -5.07
C SER A 78 -0.70 3.68 -4.18
N VAL A 79 0.15 2.89 -3.52
CA VAL A 79 -0.23 1.87 -2.54
C VAL A 79 0.32 2.28 -1.18
N THR A 80 -0.50 2.19 -0.13
CA THR A 80 -0.12 2.49 1.26
C THR A 80 -0.35 1.26 2.15
N ILE A 81 0.57 0.99 3.06
CA ILE A 81 0.34 0.10 4.19
C ILE A 81 -0.19 0.94 5.35
N TYR A 82 -1.41 0.68 5.80
CA TYR A 82 -2.09 1.48 6.82
C TYR A 82 -2.59 0.63 7.97
N SER A 83 -2.42 1.12 9.20
CA SER A 83 -3.06 0.53 10.39
C SER A 83 -4.32 1.31 10.73
N ASN A 84 -5.48 0.66 10.67
CA ASN A 84 -6.74 1.29 11.09
C ASN A 84 -6.76 1.54 12.61
N LYS A 85 -6.14 0.66 13.38
CA LYS A 85 -5.98 0.77 14.83
C LYS A 85 -5.15 1.98 15.25
N LEU A 86 -3.98 2.17 14.65
CA LEU A 86 -3.08 3.29 14.98
C LEU A 86 -3.40 4.57 14.21
N ARG A 87 -4.22 4.44 13.16
CA ARG A 87 -4.52 5.51 12.19
C ARG A 87 -3.27 6.07 11.50
N GLU A 88 -2.31 5.19 11.22
CA GLU A 88 -0.99 5.55 10.73
C GLU A 88 -0.60 4.78 9.47
N ALA A 89 0.11 5.46 8.56
CA ALA A 89 0.71 4.86 7.38
C ALA A 89 2.15 4.40 7.69
N PHE A 90 2.45 3.13 7.42
CA PHE A 90 3.76 2.52 7.66
C PHE A 90 4.67 2.55 6.42
N GLY A 91 4.11 2.90 5.27
CA GLY A 91 4.85 3.08 4.05
C GLY A 91 3.94 3.23 2.85
N THR A 92 4.34 4.07 1.92
CA THR A 92 3.64 4.30 0.65
C THR A 92 4.61 4.14 -0.50
N ALA A 93 4.13 3.64 -1.63
CA ALA A 93 4.90 3.60 -2.86
C ALA A 93 4.01 3.91 -4.07
N ASN A 94 4.54 4.72 -4.98
CA ASN A 94 3.85 5.11 -6.19
C ASN A 94 3.80 3.95 -7.19
N LEU A 95 2.67 3.86 -7.89
CA LEU A 95 2.51 3.07 -9.12
C LEU A 95 3.13 3.83 -10.30
N ARG A 96 3.51 3.13 -11.35
CA ARG A 96 4.19 3.67 -12.54
C ARG A 96 3.32 3.68 -13.78
#